data_AF-A0A1H7KHD1-F1
#
_entry.id   AF-A0A1H7KHD1-F1
#
_cell.length_a   1.000
_cell.length_b   1.000
_cell.length_c   1.000
_cell.angle_alpha   90.00
_cell.angle_beta   90.00
_cell.angle_gamma   90.00
#
_symmetry.space_group_name_H-M   'P 1'
#
loop_
_entity.id
_entity.type
_entity.pdbx_description
1 polymer ?
#
loop_
_entity_poly.entity_id
_entity_poly.type
_entity_poly.pdbx_seq_one_letter_code
_entity_poly.pdbx_strand_id
1 'polypeptide(L)'
;MSFGVPERGNTPWSLDEEHSRLIIKRALELGINFFSTANMYSDGTSEEILGRALKDFAHRDEVVIATKVFVPMRKGLDTVRLYGE
;
A
#
# COMPACT_ATOMS: atom_id res chain seq x y z
N MET A 1 -10.85 -0.91 5.03
CA MET A 1 -10.11 0.34 4.74
C MET A 1 -8.71 -0.01 4.26
N SER A 2 -8.11 0.82 3.42
CA SER A 2 -6.72 0.68 2.94
C SER A 2 -5.84 1.76 3.57
N PHE A 3 -4.51 1.60 3.57
CA PHE A 3 -3.56 2.66 3.92
C PHE A 3 -3.26 3.50 2.68
N GLY A 4 -3.12 4.82 2.82
CA GLY A 4 -2.82 5.69 1.67
C GLY A 4 -3.26 7.13 1.89
N VAL A 5 -2.65 8.07 1.17
CA VAL A 5 -3.11 9.47 1.14
C VAL A 5 -4.50 9.51 0.49
N PRO A 6 -5.57 9.91 1.20
CA PRO A 6 -6.95 9.86 0.70
C PRO A 6 -7.16 10.67 -0.59
N GLU A 7 -6.40 11.74 -0.75
CA GLU A 7 -6.46 12.65 -1.91
C GLU A 7 -5.71 12.11 -3.13
N ARG A 8 -4.98 10.99 -3.01
CA ARG A 8 -4.25 10.37 -4.11
C ARG A 8 -4.94 9.09 -4.58
N GLY A 9 -5.02 8.93 -5.90
CA GLY A 9 -5.61 7.75 -6.53
C GLY A 9 -7.13 7.65 -6.35
N ASN A 10 -7.64 6.42 -6.30
CA ASN A 10 -9.09 6.14 -6.36
C ASN A 10 -9.67 5.60 -5.04
N THR A 11 -8.97 5.80 -3.91
CA THR A 11 -9.32 5.23 -2.61
C THR A 11 -9.51 6.33 -1.55
N PRO A 12 -10.55 7.18 -1.64
CA PRO A 12 -10.76 8.32 -0.73
C PRO A 12 -11.11 7.91 0.71
N TRP A 13 -11.45 6.64 0.93
CA TRP A 13 -11.67 6.04 2.25
C TRP A 13 -10.39 5.39 2.82
N SER A 14 -9.21 5.68 2.25
CA SER A 14 -7.94 5.27 2.85
C SER A 14 -7.66 6.07 4.12
N LEU A 15 -6.83 5.53 4.98
CA LEU A 15 -6.33 6.23 6.16
C LEU A 15 -4.98 6.84 5.83
N ASP A 16 -4.77 8.08 6.28
CA ASP A 16 -3.48 8.76 6.20
C ASP A 16 -2.38 8.00 6.96
N GLU A 17 -1.14 8.48 6.87
CA GLU A 17 0.00 7.80 7.47
C GLU A 17 -0.08 7.74 9.00
N GLU A 18 -0.51 8.82 9.66
CA GLU A 18 -0.58 8.87 11.12
C GLU A 18 -1.52 7.79 11.66
N HIS A 19 -2.74 7.73 11.11
CA HIS A 19 -3.75 6.75 11.54
C HIS A 19 -3.43 5.33 11.08
N SER A 20 -2.85 5.17 9.88
CA SER A 20 -2.44 3.86 9.37
C SER A 20 -1.37 3.21 10.25
N ARG A 21 -0.41 4.00 10.74
CA ARG A 21 0.68 3.51 11.59
C ARG A 21 0.17 2.96 12.92
N LEU A 22 -0.87 3.55 13.50
CA LEU A 22 -1.50 3.03 14.73
C LEU A 22 -2.08 1.63 14.50
N ILE A 23 -2.74 1.40 13.37
CA ILE A 23 -3.32 0.10 13.02
C ILE A 23 -2.23 -0.92 12.72
N ILE A 24 -1.22 -0.56 11.94
CA ILE A 24 -0.10 -1.46 11.59
C ILE A 24 0.65 -1.89 12.86
N LYS A 25 0.98 -0.93 13.74
CA LYS A 25 1.62 -1.23 15.02
C LYS A 25 0.76 -2.18 15.87
N ARG A 26 -0.54 -1.89 16.00
CA ARG A 26 -1.44 -2.75 16.76
C ARG A 26 -1.57 -4.15 16.17
N ALA A 27 -1.55 -4.27 14.84
CA ALA A 27 -1.58 -5.56 14.16
C ALA A 27 -0.32 -6.40 14.50
N LEU A 28 0.86 -5.78 14.45
CA LEU A 28 2.12 -6.41 14.83
C LEU A 28 2.13 -6.85 16.31
N GLU A 29 1.66 -6.00 17.23
CA GLU A 29 1.53 -6.32 18.66
C GLU A 29 0.60 -7.52 18.93
N LEU A 30 -0.37 -7.76 18.03
CA LEU A 30 -1.29 -8.89 18.09
C LEU A 30 -0.75 -10.14 17.37
N GLY A 31 0.48 -10.08 16.83
CA GLY A 31 1.12 -11.19 16.12
C GLY A 31 0.72 -11.33 14.65
N ILE A 32 0.02 -10.34 14.07
CA ILE A 32 -0.27 -10.34 12.62
C ILE A 32 1.01 -10.00 11.86
N ASN A 33 1.39 -10.86 10.92
CA ASN A 33 2.62 -10.70 10.14
C ASN A 33 2.41 -10.61 8.62
N PHE A 34 1.18 -10.79 8.14
CA PHE A 34 0.87 -10.73 6.71
C PHE A 34 0.23 -9.39 6.34
N PHE A 35 0.83 -8.68 5.38
CA PHE A 35 0.34 -7.40 4.88
C PHE A 35 0.20 -7.46 3.35
N SER A 36 -0.98 -7.11 2.85
CA SER A 36 -1.28 -7.04 1.42
C SER A 36 -1.47 -5.60 0.97
N THR A 37 -0.81 -5.22 -0.12
CA THR A 37 -0.95 -3.90 -0.78
C THR A 37 -1.03 -4.06 -2.31
N ALA A 38 -0.96 -2.95 -3.05
CA ALA A 38 -0.88 -2.91 -4.51
C ALA A 38 -0.30 -1.57 -4.96
N ASN A 39 0.36 -1.56 -6.12
CA ASN A 39 0.92 -0.36 -6.72
C ASN A 39 -0.14 0.76 -6.87
N MET A 40 -1.37 0.41 -7.25
CA MET A 40 -2.44 1.38 -7.51
C MET A 40 -3.12 1.94 -6.25
N TYR A 41 -2.89 1.36 -5.06
CA TYR A 41 -3.57 1.79 -3.85
C TYR A 41 -3.07 3.17 -3.43
N SER A 42 -3.98 4.14 -3.46
CA SER A 42 -3.70 5.56 -3.31
C SER A 42 -2.47 6.04 -4.09
N ASP A 43 -2.38 5.64 -5.37
CA ASP A 43 -1.28 6.03 -6.28
C ASP A 43 0.12 5.72 -5.68
N GLY A 44 0.26 4.51 -5.14
CA GLY A 44 1.52 3.99 -4.57
C GLY A 44 1.77 4.39 -3.12
N THR A 45 1.05 5.38 -2.57
CA THR A 45 1.28 5.82 -1.19
C THR A 45 0.97 4.75 -0.15
N SER A 46 0.14 3.76 -0.49
CA SER A 46 -0.09 2.61 0.38
C SER A 46 1.19 1.82 0.66
N GLU A 47 1.99 1.56 -0.39
CA GLU A 47 3.26 0.83 -0.28
C GLU A 47 4.30 1.64 0.49
N GLU A 48 4.32 2.96 0.26
CA GLU A 48 5.22 3.88 0.95
C GLU A 48 4.96 3.94 2.46
N ILE A 49 3.68 4.11 2.86
CA ILE A 49 3.26 4.17 4.25
C ILE A 49 3.53 2.83 4.95
N LEU A 50 3.13 1.72 4.32
CA LEU A 50 3.37 0.39 4.86
C LEU A 50 4.87 0.13 5.03
N GLY A 51 5.68 0.47 4.03
CA GLY A 51 7.14 0.31 4.08
C GLY A 51 7.80 1.10 5.21
N ARG A 52 7.41 2.37 5.40
CA ARG A 52 7.90 3.19 6.52
C ARG A 52 7.48 2.62 7.87
N ALA A 53 6.21 2.23 8.02
CA ALA A 53 5.71 1.67 9.27
C ALA A 53 6.40 0.34 9.64
N LEU A 54 6.54 -0.59 8.67
CA LEU A 54 7.21 -1.87 8.92
C LEU A 54 8.70 -1.70 9.22
N LYS A 55 9.38 -0.75 8.58
CA LYS A 55 10.77 -0.42 8.90
C LYS A 55 10.95 0.03 10.35
N ASP A 56 9.97 0.72 10.92
CA ASP A 56 10.05 1.26 12.27
C ASP A 56 9.56 0.28 13.35
N PHE A 57 8.65 -0.65 13.00
CA PHE A 57 7.94 -1.48 13.99
C PHE A 57 8.20 -2.98 13.91
N ALA A 58 8.85 -3.50 12.86
CA ALA A 58 9.07 -4.93 12.68
C ALA A 58 10.49 -5.22 12.16
N HIS A 59 11.00 -6.42 12.44
CA HIS A 59 12.12 -6.94 11.69
C HIS A 59 11.64 -7.48 10.34
N ARG A 60 12.41 -7.24 9.27
CA ARG A 60 11.96 -7.54 7.90
C ARG A 60 11.66 -9.03 7.69
N ASP A 61 12.40 -9.91 8.36
CA ASP A 61 12.26 -11.36 8.34
C ASP A 61 11.02 -11.88 9.10
N GLU A 62 10.41 -11.05 9.95
CA GLU A 62 9.21 -11.40 10.71
C GLU A 62 7.91 -11.16 9.92
N VAL A 63 7.96 -10.49 8.76
CA VAL A 63 6.79 -10.04 8.01
C VAL A 63 6.73 -10.58 6.58
N VAL A 64 5.51 -10.94 6.16
CA VAL A 64 5.17 -11.36 4.80
C VAL A 64 4.43 -10.22 4.11
N ILE A 65 5.01 -9.71 3.03
CA ILE A 65 4.44 -8.61 2.26
C ILE A 65 4.05 -9.14 0.88
N ALA A 66 2.77 -9.01 0.55
CA ALA A 66 2.24 -9.33 -0.78
C ALA A 66 1.82 -8.02 -1.48
N THR A 67 2.27 -7.82 -2.72
CA THR A 67 1.82 -6.70 -3.56
C THR A 67 1.24 -7.20 -4.88
N LYS A 68 0.54 -6.30 -5.57
CA LYS A 68 -0.12 -6.54 -6.86
C LYS A 68 0.32 -5.46 -7.82
N VAL A 69 0.50 -5.85 -9.07
CA VAL A 69 0.85 -4.96 -10.19
C VAL A 69 -0.11 -5.22 -11.34
N PHE A 70 -0.55 -4.17 -12.02
CA PHE A 70 -1.33 -4.22 -13.27
C PHE A 70 -1.59 -2.83 -13.81
N VAL A 71 -1.99 -1.90 -12.93
CA VAL A 71 -2.42 -0.55 -13.32
C VAL A 71 -1.20 0.35 -13.57
N PRO A 72 -1.22 1.19 -14.62
CA PRO A 72 -0.14 2.15 -14.88
C PRO A 72 0.03 3.16 -13.73
N MET A 73 1.27 3.39 -13.32
CA MET A 73 1.64 4.37 -12.28
C MET A 73 2.12 5.71 -12.83
N ARG A 74 2.38 5.80 -14.14
CA ARG A 74 2.83 7.01 -14.83
C ARG A 74 2.12 7.13 -16.17
N LYS A 75 1.88 8.37 -16.63
CA LYS A 75 1.46 8.63 -18.01
C LYS A 75 2.68 8.41 -18.92
N GLY A 76 2.66 7.35 -19.73
CA GLY A 76 3.74 6.95 -20.64
C GLY A 76 3.36 5.75 -21.52
N LEU A 77 4.17 5.47 -22.55
CA LEU A 77 3.90 4.53 -23.65
C LEU A 77 3.65 3.05 -23.24
N ASP A 78 3.88 2.69 -21.98
CA ASP A 78 3.74 1.32 -21.47
C ASP A 78 2.31 0.97 -21.05
N THR A 79 1.31 1.78 -21.41
CA THR A 79 -0.07 1.30 -21.43
C THR A 79 -0.15 0.19 -22.48
N VAL A 80 -0.07 -1.07 -22.04
CA VAL A 80 -0.57 -2.18 -22.86
C VAL A 80 -2.03 -1.82 -23.14
N ARG A 81 -2.32 -1.39 -24.37
CA ARG A 81 -3.69 -1.20 -24.88
C ARG A 81 -4.34 -2.57 -24.84
N LEU A 82 -4.95 -2.93 -23.71
CA LEU A 82 -5.63 -4.21 -23.54
C LEU A 82 -7.06 -4.22 -24.08
N TYR A 83 -7.51 -3.13 -24.72
CA TYR A 83 -8.71 -3.14 -25.53
C TYR A 83 -8.40 -2.38 -26.81
N GLY A 84 -8.35 -3.13 -27.91
CA GLY A 84 -8.32 -2.55 -29.25
C GLY A 84 -9.64 -1.87 -29.54
N GLU A 85 -9.59 -0.54 -29.63
CA GLU A 85 -10.09 0.21 -30.78
C GLU A 85 -8.97 1.16 -31.26
#